data_AF-A0A1T4ZMB8-F1
#
_entry.id   AF-A0A1T4ZMB8-F1
#
_cell.length_a   1.000
_cell.length_b   1.000
_cell.length_c   1.000
_cell.angle_alpha   90.00
_cell.angle_beta   90.00
_cell.angle_gamma   90.00
#
_symmetry.space_group_name_H-M   'P 1'
#
loop_
_entity.id
_entity.type
_entity.pdbx_description
1 polymer ?
#
loop_
_entity_poly.entity_id
_entity_poly.type
_entity_poly.pdbx_seq_one_letter_code
_entity_poly.pdbx_strand_id
1 'polypeptide(L)'
;MKIKLLTTVALVGILGFATPVIFSPSPISAQVYTGFRVKTDQKVTVRLINEAGKPIQYGLSQNSSKILASGQSTVLAFSQIKTGAVNILIYTIDGTPLGFKGNFDAEKNELTVNISSGGAGHKSISIGSNGIVELI
;
A
#
# COMPACT_ATOMS: atom_id res chain seq x y z
N MET A 1 8.66 26.28 71.56
CA MET A 1 7.49 26.25 70.65
C MET A 1 7.88 26.97 69.36
N LYS A 2 7.51 26.41 68.20
CA LYS A 2 7.81 26.82 66.79
C LYS A 2 9.09 26.22 66.17
N ILE A 3 8.88 25.08 65.51
CA ILE A 3 9.73 24.49 64.47
C ILE A 3 9.60 25.33 63.19
N LYS A 4 10.71 25.64 62.54
CA LYS A 4 10.73 25.97 61.10
C LYS A 4 11.91 25.24 60.46
N LEU A 5 11.59 24.12 59.83
CA LEU A 5 12.44 23.37 58.94
C LEU A 5 12.47 24.15 57.61
N LEU A 6 13.61 24.70 57.21
CA LEU A 6 13.81 25.24 55.86
C LEU A 6 14.78 24.32 55.13
N THR A 7 14.20 23.43 54.34
CA THR A 7 14.89 22.50 53.45
C THR A 7 15.37 23.28 52.23
N THR A 8 16.68 23.43 52.06
CA THR A 8 17.28 23.97 50.85
C THR A 8 17.03 23.02 49.68
N VAL A 9 16.31 23.47 48.66
CA VAL A 9 16.08 22.73 47.42
C VAL A 9 17.26 22.97 46.49
N ALA A 10 18.01 21.91 46.17
CA ALA A 10 19.02 21.93 45.12
C ALA A 10 18.33 22.02 43.75
N LEU A 11 18.58 23.12 43.04
CA LEU A 11 18.14 23.32 41.67
C LEU A 11 19.02 22.47 40.74
N VAL A 12 18.56 21.25 40.41
CA VAL A 12 19.17 20.45 39.35
C VAL A 12 18.62 20.98 38.02
N GLY A 13 19.49 21.60 37.23
CA GLY A 13 19.20 21.99 35.86
C GLY A 13 18.89 20.75 35.02
N ILE A 14 17.64 20.64 34.58
CA ILE A 14 17.25 19.62 33.61
C ILE A 14 17.47 20.26 32.23
N LEU A 15 18.56 19.85 31.57
CA LEU A 15 18.76 20.02 30.14
C LEU A 15 17.54 19.45 29.42
N GLY A 16 16.83 20.31 28.68
CA GLY A 16 15.68 19.93 27.86
C GLY A 16 16.14 19.03 26.71
N PHE A 17 16.09 17.71 26.92
CA PHE A 17 16.03 16.77 25.83
C PHE A 17 14.60 16.75 25.33
N ALA A 18 14.33 17.50 24.25
CA ALA A 18 13.16 17.26 23.44
C ALA A 18 13.25 15.81 22.96
N THR A 19 12.41 14.94 23.51
CA THR A 19 12.24 13.58 22.98
C THR A 19 11.90 13.74 21.50
N PRO A 20 12.65 13.15 20.54
CA PRO A 20 12.16 13.10 19.18
C PRO A 20 10.84 12.34 19.25
N VAL A 21 9.74 13.01 18.88
CA VAL A 21 8.51 12.32 18.57
C VAL A 21 8.84 11.51 17.33
N ILE A 22 9.20 10.25 17.54
CA ILE A 22 9.21 9.26 16.48
C ILE A 22 7.75 9.20 16.04
N PHE A 23 7.45 9.82 14.90
CA PHE A 23 6.24 9.52 14.16
C PHE A 23 6.36 8.05 13.76
N SER A 24 5.99 7.14 14.66
CA SER A 24 5.60 5.81 14.26
C SER A 24 4.36 6.02 13.40
N PRO A 25 4.40 5.80 12.07
CA PRO A 25 3.17 5.82 11.31
C PRO A 25 2.27 4.81 12.00
N SER A 26 1.13 5.29 12.52
CA SER A 26 0.08 4.42 13.01
C SER A 26 -0.13 3.35 11.95
N PRO A 27 -0.24 2.05 12.31
CA PRO A 27 -0.61 1.03 11.33
C PRO A 27 -2.01 1.39 10.86
N ILE A 28 -2.11 2.18 9.80
CA ILE A 28 -3.32 2.28 9.01
C ILE A 28 -3.48 0.85 8.55
N SER A 29 -4.49 0.17 9.09
CA SER A 29 -4.80 -1.22 8.77
C SER A 29 -4.86 -1.34 7.25
N ALA A 30 -3.76 -1.77 6.62
CA ALA A 30 -3.76 -2.09 5.21
C ALA A 30 -4.76 -3.23 5.09
N GLN A 31 -5.88 -2.98 4.41
CA GLN A 31 -6.82 -4.04 4.10
C GLN A 31 -6.12 -4.96 3.11
N VAL A 32 -5.43 -5.97 3.63
CA VAL A 32 -4.84 -7.03 2.84
C VAL A 32 -5.99 -7.94 2.41
N TYR A 33 -6.40 -7.83 1.15
CA TYR A 33 -7.32 -8.79 0.56
C TYR A 33 -6.50 -9.93 -0.04
N THR A 34 -6.45 -11.06 0.68
CA THR A 34 -5.87 -12.33 0.22
C THR A 34 -6.99 -13.29 -0.15
N GLY A 35 -6.91 -13.94 -1.31
CA GLY A 35 -7.92 -14.95 -1.67
C GLY A 35 -7.87 -15.45 -3.10
N PHE A 36 -7.21 -14.71 -4.00
CA PHE A 36 -7.03 -15.16 -5.37
C PHE A 36 -5.75 -15.98 -5.52
N ARG A 37 -5.82 -17.04 -6.34
CA ARG A 37 -4.66 -17.84 -6.70
C ARG A 37 -4.57 -17.95 -8.22
N VAL A 38 -3.52 -17.37 -8.79
CA VAL A 38 -3.25 -17.42 -10.23
C VAL A 38 -2.47 -18.69 -10.60
N LYS A 39 -2.60 -19.13 -11.85
CA LYS A 39 -1.78 -20.20 -12.44
C LYS A 39 -0.45 -19.59 -12.91
N THR A 40 0.63 -19.82 -12.17
CA THR A 40 1.92 -19.14 -12.38
C THR A 40 2.73 -19.69 -13.55
N ASP A 41 2.44 -20.90 -13.99
CA ASP A 41 3.02 -21.59 -15.14
C ASP A 41 2.40 -21.17 -16.48
N GLN A 42 1.32 -20.39 -16.44
CA GLN A 42 0.57 -19.91 -17.60
C GLN A 42 0.64 -18.39 -17.70
N LYS A 43 0.14 -17.87 -18.82
CA LYS A 43 -0.08 -16.42 -18.98
C LYS A 43 -1.04 -15.93 -17.89
N VAL A 44 -0.64 -14.89 -17.17
CA VAL A 44 -1.45 -14.18 -16.16
C VAL A 44 -1.71 -12.77 -16.67
N THR A 45 -2.94 -12.29 -16.54
CA THR A 45 -3.27 -10.89 -16.84
C THR A 45 -3.77 -10.18 -15.59
N VAL A 46 -3.34 -8.93 -15.40
CA VAL A 46 -3.85 -8.02 -14.36
C VAL A 46 -4.46 -6.82 -15.06
N ARG A 47 -5.77 -6.66 -14.94
CA ARG A 47 -6.52 -5.51 -15.45
C ARG A 47 -6.75 -4.52 -14.33
N LEU A 48 -6.33 -3.28 -14.54
CA LEU A 48 -6.59 -2.17 -13.62
C LEU A 48 -7.68 -1.30 -14.22
N ILE A 49 -8.67 -0.92 -13.39
CA ILE A 49 -9.75 -0.01 -13.77
C ILE A 49 -9.71 1.15 -12.78
N ASN A 50 -9.47 2.36 -13.29
CA ASN A 50 -9.40 3.56 -12.46
C ASN A 50 -10.78 4.19 -12.29
N GLU A 51 -11.39 3.96 -11.14
CA GLU A 51 -12.68 4.53 -10.71
C GLU A 51 -12.48 5.58 -9.60
N ALA A 52 -11.25 6.03 -9.35
CA ALA A 52 -10.92 6.89 -8.23
C ALA A 52 -11.37 8.35 -8.41
N GLY A 53 -11.85 8.71 -9.61
CA GLY A 53 -12.23 10.09 -9.96
C GLY A 53 -11.02 11.00 -10.28
N LYS A 54 -9.79 10.45 -10.30
CA LYS A 54 -8.56 11.18 -10.57
C LYS A 54 -7.49 10.28 -11.21
N PRO A 55 -6.47 10.85 -11.88
CA PRO A 55 -5.38 10.05 -12.43
C PRO A 55 -4.59 9.32 -11.33
N ILE A 56 -4.21 8.08 -11.63
CA ILE A 56 -3.31 7.29 -10.76
C ILE A 56 -2.00 7.01 -11.49
N GLN A 57 -0.92 6.89 -10.73
CA GLN A 57 0.35 6.34 -11.18
C GLN A 57 0.41 4.86 -10.84
N TYR A 58 0.84 4.05 -11.79
CA TYR A 58 1.00 2.61 -11.61
C TYR A 58 2.27 2.11 -12.28
N GLY A 59 2.92 1.11 -11.70
CA GLY A 59 4.13 0.54 -12.30
C GLY A 59 4.59 -0.72 -11.58
N LEU A 60 5.36 -1.55 -12.29
CA LEU A 60 6.13 -2.61 -11.64
C LEU A 60 7.22 -1.96 -10.79
N SER A 61 7.50 -2.48 -9.60
CA SER A 61 8.40 -1.84 -8.61
C SER A 61 9.80 -1.50 -9.14
N GLN A 62 10.26 -2.17 -10.21
CA GLN A 62 11.57 -1.95 -10.84
C GLN A 62 11.50 -1.11 -12.13
N ASN A 63 10.30 -0.69 -12.56
CA ASN A 63 10.08 0.02 -13.81
C ASN A 63 9.50 1.41 -13.56
N SER A 64 9.68 2.31 -14.53
CA SER A 64 9.03 3.62 -14.51
C SER A 64 7.51 3.50 -14.42
N SER A 65 6.91 4.31 -13.53
CA SER A 65 5.46 4.42 -13.40
C SER A 65 4.84 5.04 -14.65
N LYS A 66 3.63 4.59 -14.99
CA LYS A 66 2.75 5.15 -16.02
C LYS A 66 1.55 5.82 -15.36
N ILE A 67 0.91 6.74 -16.08
CA ILE A 67 -0.32 7.39 -15.62
C ILE A 67 -1.52 6.70 -16.25
N LEU A 68 -2.52 6.38 -15.43
CA LEU A 68 -3.84 5.91 -15.86
C LEU A 68 -4.87 6.99 -15.51
N ALA A 69 -5.49 7.60 -16.52
CA ALA A 69 -6.51 8.62 -16.32
C ALA A 69 -7.77 8.04 -15.65
N SER A 70 -8.57 8.90 -15.02
CA SER A 70 -9.84 8.50 -14.40
C SER A 70 -10.82 7.94 -15.45
N GLY A 71 -11.56 6.89 -15.07
CA GLY A 71 -12.51 6.20 -15.94
C GLY A 71 -11.86 5.30 -17.00
N GLN A 72 -10.54 5.19 -17.03
CA GLN A 72 -9.82 4.35 -17.98
C GLN A 72 -9.41 3.01 -17.37
N SER A 73 -9.10 2.05 -18.25
CA SER A 73 -8.54 0.76 -17.85
C SER A 73 -7.26 0.44 -18.61
N THR A 74 -6.44 -0.43 -18.04
CA THR A 74 -5.22 -0.94 -18.67
C THR A 74 -5.00 -2.40 -18.29
N VAL A 75 -4.22 -3.11 -19.10
CA VAL A 75 -3.91 -4.52 -18.89
C VAL A 75 -2.41 -4.71 -18.82
N LEU A 76 -1.98 -5.40 -17.77
CA LEU A 76 -0.61 -5.88 -17.57
C LEU A 76 -0.61 -7.38 -17.82
N ALA A 77 0.12 -7.83 -18.85
CA ALA A 77 0.20 -9.24 -19.19
C ALA A 77 1.58 -9.79 -18.81
N PHE A 78 1.58 -10.94 -18.14
CA PHE A 78 2.77 -11.67 -17.75
C PHE A 78 2.72 -13.03 -18.44
N SER A 79 3.75 -13.39 -19.19
CA SER A 79 3.79 -14.69 -19.88
C SER A 79 3.77 -15.88 -18.91
N GLN A 80 4.30 -15.68 -17.71
CA GLN A 80 4.37 -16.61 -16.58
C GLN A 80 4.95 -15.89 -15.35
N ILE A 81 4.71 -16.41 -14.14
CA ILE A 81 5.25 -15.91 -12.87
C ILE A 81 6.24 -16.96 -12.32
N LYS A 82 7.45 -17.02 -12.89
CA LYS A 82 8.44 -18.06 -12.56
C LYS A 82 9.48 -17.65 -11.51
N THR A 83 9.83 -16.38 -11.42
CA THR A 83 10.95 -15.93 -10.57
C THR A 83 10.73 -14.49 -10.17
N GLY A 84 10.71 -14.24 -8.85
CA GLY A 84 10.35 -12.94 -8.28
C GLY A 84 8.85 -12.75 -8.18
N ALA A 85 8.39 -12.23 -7.04
CA ALA A 85 7.00 -11.82 -6.89
C ALA A 85 6.74 -10.60 -7.80
N VAL A 86 5.63 -10.62 -8.54
CA VAL A 86 5.19 -9.42 -9.27
C VAL A 86 4.67 -8.43 -8.24
N ASN A 87 5.20 -7.21 -8.27
CA ASN A 87 4.78 -6.13 -7.38
C ASN A 87 4.42 -4.90 -8.20
N ILE A 88 3.13 -4.58 -8.25
CA ILE A 88 2.58 -3.42 -8.95
C ILE A 88 2.25 -2.37 -7.90
N LEU A 89 2.96 -1.24 -7.93
CA LEU A 89 2.70 -0.10 -7.06
C LEU A 89 1.67 0.81 -7.71
N ILE A 90 0.70 1.29 -6.93
CA ILE A 90 -0.41 2.11 -7.40
C ILE A 90 -0.67 3.23 -6.39
N TYR A 91 -0.60 4.46 -6.85
CA TYR A 91 -0.79 5.63 -6.00
C TYR A 91 -1.29 6.84 -6.78
N THR A 92 -1.79 7.83 -6.05
CA THR A 92 -2.13 9.15 -6.59
C THR A 92 -0.97 10.10 -6.31
N ILE A 93 -0.70 11.02 -7.24
CA ILE A 93 0.39 12.02 -7.08
C ILE A 93 0.11 12.94 -5.89
N ASP A 94 -1.18 13.23 -5.64
CA ASP A 94 -1.62 14.11 -4.57
C ASP A 94 -1.72 13.42 -3.19
N GLY A 95 -1.34 12.13 -3.10
CA GLY A 95 -1.37 11.36 -1.85
C GLY A 95 -2.77 10.93 -1.40
N THR A 96 -3.80 11.11 -2.22
CA THR A 96 -5.16 10.64 -1.91
C THR A 96 -5.19 9.13 -1.69
N PRO A 97 -5.72 8.66 -0.54
CA PRO A 97 -5.88 7.24 -0.26
C PRO A 97 -6.74 6.51 -1.29
N LEU A 98 -6.30 5.31 -1.67
CA LEU A 98 -6.99 4.45 -2.63
C LEU A 98 -7.62 3.23 -1.94
N GLY A 99 -8.66 2.68 -2.55
CA GLY A 99 -9.29 1.41 -2.20
C GLY A 99 -9.23 0.44 -3.37
N PHE A 100 -9.09 -0.86 -3.09
CA PHE A 100 -9.09 -1.91 -4.10
C PHE A 100 -10.27 -2.86 -3.92
N LYS A 101 -10.85 -3.26 -5.05
CA LYS A 101 -11.76 -4.40 -5.14
C LYS A 101 -11.28 -5.31 -6.25
N GLY A 102 -10.85 -6.52 -5.88
CA GLY A 102 -10.40 -7.53 -6.82
C GLY A 102 -11.53 -8.48 -7.25
N ASN A 103 -11.43 -8.99 -8.47
CA ASN A 103 -12.20 -10.13 -8.96
C ASN A 103 -11.29 -11.00 -9.85
N PHE A 104 -11.34 -12.32 -9.71
CA PHE A 104 -10.48 -13.23 -10.47
C PHE A 104 -11.30 -14.17 -11.35
N ASP A 105 -10.95 -14.23 -12.64
CA ASP A 105 -11.46 -15.19 -13.61
C ASP A 105 -10.45 -16.32 -13.78
N ALA A 106 -10.77 -17.51 -13.23
CA ALA A 106 -9.88 -18.66 -13.24
C ALA A 106 -9.77 -19.37 -14.61
N GLU A 107 -10.74 -19.16 -15.49
CA GLU A 107 -10.70 -19.70 -16.86
C GLU A 107 -9.72 -18.90 -17.70
N LYS A 108 -9.76 -17.57 -17.59
CA LYS A 108 -8.85 -16.66 -18.30
C LYS A 108 -7.52 -16.42 -17.59
N ASN A 109 -7.40 -16.84 -16.33
CA ASN A 109 -6.27 -16.53 -15.45
C ASN A 109 -6.05 -15.01 -15.33
N GLU A 110 -7.15 -14.26 -15.20
CA GLU A 110 -7.19 -12.80 -15.23
C GLU A 110 -7.67 -12.24 -13.87
N LEU A 111 -6.85 -11.38 -13.27
CA LEU A 111 -7.23 -10.57 -12.11
C LEU A 111 -7.69 -9.19 -12.57
N THR A 112 -8.93 -8.82 -12.27
CA THR A 112 -9.44 -7.45 -12.44
C THR A 112 -9.42 -6.73 -11.09
N VAL A 113 -8.88 -5.52 -11.06
CA VAL A 113 -8.83 -4.66 -9.87
C VAL A 113 -9.48 -3.32 -10.18
N ASN A 114 -10.59 -3.05 -9.52
CA ASN A 114 -11.25 -1.74 -9.50
C ASN A 114 -10.61 -0.88 -8.42
N ILE A 115 -10.22 0.33 -8.78
CA ILE A 115 -9.46 1.25 -7.95
C ILE A 115 -10.34 2.45 -7.64
N SER A 116 -10.77 2.61 -6.39
CA SER A 116 -11.60 3.71 -5.93
C SER A 116 -10.82 4.68 -5.05
N SER A 117 -11.37 5.87 -4.82
CA SER A 117 -10.88 6.81 -3.81
C SER A 117 -11.49 6.50 -2.43
N GLY A 118 -10.80 6.93 -1.37
CA GLY A 118 -11.35 6.86 0.00
C GLY A 118 -11.01 5.60 0.79
N GLY A 119 -9.92 4.90 0.45
CA GLY A 119 -9.43 3.74 1.20
C GLY A 119 -8.26 4.06 2.14
N ALA A 120 -7.30 3.13 2.24
CA ALA A 120 -6.15 3.23 3.15
C ALA A 120 -4.85 3.40 2.36
N GLY A 121 -4.28 4.62 2.40
CA GLY A 121 -2.96 4.95 1.87
C GLY A 121 -2.75 4.66 0.37
N HIS A 122 -1.48 4.52 0.00
CA HIS A 122 -1.06 3.97 -1.28
C HIS A 122 -1.35 2.47 -1.34
N LYS A 123 -1.47 1.94 -2.55
CA LYS A 123 -1.85 0.55 -2.77
C LYS A 123 -0.84 -0.23 -3.59
N SER A 124 -0.82 -1.53 -3.41
CA SER A 124 -0.01 -2.43 -4.20
C SER A 124 -0.69 -3.76 -4.46
N ILE A 125 -0.32 -4.39 -5.58
CA ILE A 125 -0.72 -5.74 -5.94
C ILE A 125 0.54 -6.59 -5.94
N SER A 126 0.61 -7.56 -5.04
CA SER A 126 1.68 -8.55 -4.99
C SER A 126 1.16 -9.88 -5.50
N ILE A 127 1.92 -10.53 -6.37
CA ILE A 127 1.66 -11.91 -6.82
C ILE A 127 2.90 -12.73 -6.53
N GLY A 128 2.78 -13.61 -5.54
CA GLY A 128 3.85 -14.53 -5.16
C GLY A 128 4.11 -15.59 -6.23
N SER A 129 5.31 -16.18 -6.22
CA SER A 129 5.66 -17.32 -7.08
C SER A 129 4.81 -18.58 -6.81
N ASN A 130 4.18 -18.65 -5.64
CA ASN A 130 3.18 -19.66 -5.27
C ASN A 130 1.78 -19.39 -5.84
N GLY A 131 1.61 -18.26 -6.55
CA GLY A 131 0.37 -17.82 -7.19
C GLY A 131 -0.57 -17.05 -6.27
N ILE A 132 -0.23 -16.87 -4.99
CA ILE A 132 -1.07 -16.10 -4.06
C ILE A 132 -1.02 -14.62 -4.45
N VAL A 133 -2.20 -14.02 -4.55
CA VAL A 133 -2.36 -12.58 -4.78
C VAL A 133 -2.70 -11.89 -3.48
N GLU A 134 -2.00 -10.80 -3.21
CA GLU A 134 -2.26 -9.88 -2.12
C GLU A 134 -2.55 -8.49 -2.68
N LEU A 135 -3.70 -7.94 -2.30
CA LEU A 135 -4.08 -6.56 -2.57
C LEU A 135 -3.90 -5.79 -1.26
N ILE A 136 -2.93 -4.87 -1.21
CA ILE A 136 -2.49 -4.19 0.02
C ILE A 136 -2.76 -2.70 -0.12
#